data_AF-A0A7W4UHD4-F1
#
_entry.id   AF-A0A7W4UHD4-F1
#
_cell.length_a   1.000
_cell.length_b   1.000
_cell.length_c   1.000
_cell.angle_alpha   90.00
_cell.angle_beta   90.00
_cell.angle_gamma   90.00
#
_symmetry.space_group_name_H-M   'P 1'
#
loop_
_entity.id
_entity.type
_entity.pdbx_description
1 polymer ?
#
loop_
_entity_poly.entity_id
_entity_poly.type
_entity_poly.pdbx_seq_one_letter_code
_entity_poly.pdbx_strand_id
1 'polypeptide(L)'
;MSAHEQDPTGAPDDAPRGASVGSAADGSEVGDGSEVAHEREVAVEREAQAARREAELLRRDREKAQQAAAKETERLRRDREKAAQTAAKEAERARRDQERAERAAAKETQRARAEQERELQQAERDAARAQREAEKAVQAAALAQQRAAREVAEARRRAARAGLAPADDAPERPVRLPRDVEILWRAAEPPRRGPRPSLTLDRIAEAAVALADAEGLGAVSMARLAESLGFTTMSLYRYVSSKDEVLALMADSAVGPPPEHEPGAPAGWRPRLEQLVRAQGPVLRAHPWLAQSDAALHATGPHRLAWMEAMVGALDGTGLHAAEKLGVAALLASHALSEARLANEFTAYERAAAEPQDDDPPRVADYGAIIAALARPDEHPALAAAVDEGAFAFDGPPDDPDLDFGARLILDGVAALVRARSDG
;
A
#
# COMPACT_ATOMS: atom_id res chain seq x y z
N MET A 1 39.43 -23.00 -25.24
CA MET A 1 40.76 -22.65 -25.80
C MET A 1 41.81 -23.07 -24.77
N SER A 2 42.93 -23.62 -25.23
CA SER A 2 43.91 -24.38 -24.41
C SER A 2 45.12 -23.53 -23.95
N ALA A 3 46.05 -24.19 -23.25
CA ALA A 3 47.35 -23.73 -22.67
C ALA A 3 47.26 -23.32 -21.19
N HIS A 4 48.06 -23.81 -20.23
CA HIS A 4 49.18 -24.78 -20.22
C HIS A 4 50.48 -24.39 -20.95
N GLU A 5 51.42 -23.78 -20.21
CA GLU A 5 52.89 -23.88 -20.35
C GLU A 5 53.51 -23.28 -19.04
N GLN A 6 54.12 -24.06 -18.14
CA GLN A 6 55.53 -24.51 -18.03
C GLN A 6 56.52 -23.54 -17.34
N ASP A 7 57.20 -24.09 -16.33
CA ASP A 7 58.44 -23.66 -15.63
C ASP A 7 59.69 -23.84 -16.57
N PRO A 8 61.00 -23.58 -16.27
CA PRO A 8 61.69 -23.99 -15.01
C PRO A 8 63.01 -23.26 -14.56
N THR A 9 63.49 -23.63 -13.35
CA THR A 9 64.93 -23.71 -12.90
C THR A 9 65.83 -22.45 -12.84
N GLY A 10 66.86 -22.36 -11.99
CA GLY A 10 67.43 -23.35 -11.04
C GLY A 10 68.54 -22.79 -10.13
N ALA A 11 69.13 -23.65 -9.29
CA ALA A 11 70.15 -23.39 -8.26
C ALA A 11 71.60 -23.42 -8.85
N PRO A 12 72.76 -23.53 -8.12
CA PRO A 12 72.97 -23.91 -6.71
C PRO A 12 74.11 -23.19 -5.91
N ASP A 13 74.33 -23.75 -4.72
CA ASP A 13 75.37 -23.55 -3.70
C ASP A 13 76.65 -24.37 -3.99
N ASP A 14 77.85 -23.89 -3.60
CA ASP A 14 79.03 -24.72 -3.28
C ASP A 14 80.17 -23.93 -2.59
N ALA A 15 81.07 -24.64 -1.88
CA ALA A 15 82.21 -24.10 -1.13
C ALA A 15 83.57 -24.77 -1.53
N PRO A 16 84.63 -24.91 -0.68
CA PRO A 16 85.90 -24.24 -0.99
C PRO A 16 87.14 -25.15 -1.17
N ARG A 17 88.22 -24.58 -1.76
CA ARG A 17 89.67 -24.95 -1.73
C ARG A 17 90.46 -23.85 -2.48
N GLY A 18 91.77 -23.58 -2.34
CA GLY A 18 92.86 -24.20 -1.59
C GLY A 18 94.13 -24.36 -2.48
N ALA A 19 95.20 -23.59 -2.25
CA ALA A 19 96.53 -23.71 -2.93
C ALA A 19 97.63 -23.07 -2.04
N SER A 20 98.68 -23.80 -1.62
CA SER A 20 100.00 -24.02 -2.28
C SER A 20 100.91 -22.77 -2.28
N VAL A 21 102.02 -22.62 -1.54
CA VAL A 21 103.25 -23.44 -1.27
C VAL A 21 104.35 -23.30 -2.35
N GLY A 22 105.59 -23.05 -1.90
CA GLY A 22 106.85 -22.82 -2.67
C GLY A 22 107.20 -21.32 -2.82
N SER A 23 108.44 -20.82 -2.82
CA SER A 23 109.81 -21.36 -2.71
C SER A 23 110.79 -20.15 -2.56
N ALA A 24 112.09 -20.20 -2.18
CA ALA A 24 113.04 -21.27 -1.82
C ALA A 24 114.24 -20.71 -0.96
N ALA A 25 115.24 -21.57 -0.71
CA ALA A 25 116.67 -21.36 -0.39
C ALA A 25 117.39 -20.28 -1.25
N ASP A 26 118.59 -19.77 -1.00
CA ASP A 26 119.66 -19.78 0.03
C ASP A 26 120.79 -18.89 -0.60
N GLY A 27 121.67 -18.28 0.18
CA GLY A 27 122.69 -17.36 -0.35
C GLY A 27 123.39 -16.55 0.72
N SER A 28 124.51 -17.07 1.23
CA SER A 28 125.33 -16.41 2.25
C SER A 28 126.25 -15.33 1.67
N GLU A 29 126.24 -14.14 2.26
CA GLU A 29 127.41 -13.25 2.33
C GLU A 29 127.53 -12.68 3.74
N VAL A 30 128.69 -12.92 4.37
CA VAL A 30 128.95 -12.55 5.77
C VAL A 30 129.59 -11.17 5.82
N GLY A 31 128.78 -10.15 6.14
CA GLY A 31 129.22 -8.78 6.36
C GLY A 31 128.67 -8.24 7.68
N ASP A 32 129.58 -8.00 8.64
CA ASP A 32 129.43 -7.25 9.90
C ASP A 32 128.01 -7.18 10.52
N GLY A 33 127.52 -8.34 10.98
CA GLY A 33 126.16 -8.50 11.49
C GLY A 33 125.85 -7.86 12.85
N SER A 34 126.68 -6.92 13.34
CA SER A 34 126.45 -6.25 14.64
C SER A 34 125.68 -4.93 14.51
N GLU A 35 125.97 -4.13 13.48
CA GLU A 35 125.34 -2.82 13.28
C GLU A 35 124.05 -2.91 12.44
N VAL A 36 124.07 -3.68 11.35
CA VAL A 36 122.90 -3.92 10.48
C VAL A 36 121.78 -4.69 11.20
N ALA A 37 122.12 -5.57 12.15
CA ALA A 37 121.13 -6.26 12.98
C ALA A 37 120.39 -5.27 13.88
N HIS A 38 121.11 -4.33 14.50
CA HIS A 38 120.53 -3.34 15.40
C HIS A 38 119.66 -2.33 14.64
N GLU A 39 120.07 -1.87 13.45
CA GLU A 39 119.22 -1.00 12.62
C GLU A 39 117.95 -1.71 12.13
N ARG A 40 118.03 -3.00 11.75
CA ARG A 40 116.85 -3.80 11.37
C ARG A 40 115.92 -4.04 12.56
N GLU A 41 116.46 -4.29 13.75
CA GLU A 41 115.68 -4.46 14.98
C GLU A 41 114.93 -3.16 15.35
N VAL A 42 115.61 -2.01 15.27
CA VAL A 42 114.99 -0.68 15.48
C VAL A 42 113.97 -0.34 14.38
N ALA A 43 114.20 -0.74 13.13
CA ALA A 43 113.22 -0.56 12.05
C ALA A 43 111.95 -1.41 12.26
N VAL A 44 112.11 -2.69 12.59
CA VAL A 44 111.00 -3.60 12.93
C VAL A 44 110.25 -3.11 14.16
N GLU A 45 110.94 -2.58 15.17
CA GLU A 45 110.28 -2.02 16.35
C GLU A 45 109.51 -0.73 16.04
N ARG A 46 110.03 0.15 15.16
CA ARG A 46 109.31 1.33 14.67
C ARG A 46 108.09 0.96 13.82
N GLU A 47 108.20 -0.05 12.95
CA GLU A 47 107.10 -0.56 12.14
C GLU A 47 106.02 -1.22 13.03
N ALA A 48 106.43 -2.02 14.03
CA ALA A 48 105.53 -2.56 15.04
C ALA A 48 104.85 -1.46 15.87
N GLN A 49 105.56 -0.37 16.21
CA GLN A 49 104.95 0.79 16.87
C GLN A 49 103.98 1.55 15.95
N ALA A 50 104.27 1.68 14.65
CA ALA A 50 103.38 2.29 13.68
C ALA A 50 102.09 1.45 13.50
N ALA A 51 102.23 0.13 13.29
CA ALA A 51 101.12 -0.80 13.20
C ALA A 51 100.27 -0.84 14.48
N ARG A 52 100.89 -0.73 15.68
CA ARG A 52 100.15 -0.59 16.95
C ARG A 52 99.33 0.70 17.01
N ARG A 53 99.89 1.84 16.56
CA ARG A 53 99.17 3.13 16.49
C ARG A 53 98.03 3.11 15.47
N GLU A 54 98.25 2.51 14.31
CA GLU A 54 97.22 2.35 13.28
C GLU A 54 96.09 1.43 13.73
N ALA A 55 96.42 0.29 14.35
CA ALA A 55 95.44 -0.62 14.95
C ALA A 55 94.63 0.06 16.07
N GLU A 56 95.24 0.93 16.89
CA GLU A 56 94.52 1.71 17.90
C GLU A 56 93.58 2.74 17.28
N LEU A 57 94.00 3.44 16.20
CA LEU A 57 93.14 4.35 15.45
C LEU A 57 91.93 3.63 14.84
N LEU A 58 92.17 2.52 14.14
CA LEU A 58 91.10 1.69 13.56
C LEU A 58 90.15 1.12 14.64
N ARG A 59 90.65 0.82 15.85
CA ARG A 59 89.80 0.42 16.98
C ARG A 59 88.93 1.58 17.45
N ARG A 60 89.52 2.77 17.66
CA ARG A 60 88.78 3.98 18.07
C ARG A 60 87.73 4.40 17.03
N ASP A 61 88.01 4.25 15.74
CA ASP A 61 87.06 4.61 14.68
C ASP A 61 85.94 3.57 14.52
N ARG A 62 86.23 2.27 14.72
CA ARG A 62 85.18 1.24 14.87
C ARG A 62 84.32 1.48 16.11
N GLU A 63 84.91 1.81 17.25
CA GLU A 63 84.18 2.17 18.49
C GLU A 63 83.27 3.40 18.26
N LYS A 64 83.77 4.46 17.60
CA LYS A 64 82.96 5.62 17.21
C LYS A 64 81.82 5.27 16.26
N ALA A 65 82.08 4.44 15.24
CA ALA A 65 81.08 4.03 14.26
C ALA A 65 79.97 3.19 14.93
N GLN A 66 80.33 2.27 15.82
CA GLN A 66 79.38 1.51 16.65
C GLN A 66 78.57 2.42 17.57
N GLN A 67 79.19 3.41 18.22
CA GLN A 67 78.49 4.41 19.03
C GLN A 67 77.54 5.30 18.20
N ALA A 68 77.90 5.64 16.96
CA ALA A 68 77.04 6.39 16.05
C ALA A 68 75.83 5.55 15.63
N ALA A 69 76.03 4.32 15.18
CA ALA A 69 74.97 3.38 14.82
C ALA A 69 74.02 3.07 16.00
N ALA A 70 74.57 2.93 17.22
CA ALA A 70 73.77 2.76 18.44
C ALA A 70 72.92 4.00 18.76
N LYS A 71 73.46 5.21 18.59
CA LYS A 71 72.70 6.46 18.76
C LYS A 71 71.62 6.63 17.69
N GLU A 72 71.89 6.23 16.45
CA GLU A 72 70.94 6.31 15.34
C GLU A 72 69.78 5.31 15.52
N THR A 73 70.07 4.07 15.89
CA THR A 73 69.04 3.07 16.22
C THR A 73 68.21 3.47 17.44
N GLU A 74 68.81 4.01 18.50
CA GLU A 74 68.09 4.57 19.66
C GLU A 74 67.19 5.76 19.25
N ARG A 75 67.64 6.62 18.31
CA ARG A 75 66.81 7.70 17.75
C ARG A 75 65.63 7.14 16.96
N LEU A 76 65.86 6.23 16.02
CA LEU A 76 64.81 5.61 15.20
C LEU A 76 63.78 4.85 16.07
N ARG A 77 64.23 4.23 17.17
CA ARG A 77 63.35 3.62 18.18
C ARG A 77 62.41 4.66 18.79
N ARG A 78 62.94 5.79 19.27
CA ARG A 78 62.15 6.89 19.87
C ARG A 78 61.20 7.56 18.88
N ASP A 79 61.62 7.73 17.63
CA ASP A 79 60.78 8.36 16.60
C ASP A 79 59.63 7.42 16.19
N ARG A 80 59.86 6.09 16.08
CA ARG A 80 58.80 5.08 15.94
C ARG A 80 57.85 5.03 17.14
N GLU A 81 58.40 5.08 18.35
CA GLU A 81 57.61 5.05 19.60
C GLU A 81 56.67 6.27 19.69
N LYS A 82 57.17 7.47 19.34
CA LYS A 82 56.33 8.67 19.21
C LYS A 82 55.26 8.54 18.12
N ALA A 83 55.62 8.06 16.93
CA ALA A 83 54.66 7.87 15.84
C ALA A 83 53.52 6.92 16.23
N ALA A 84 53.85 5.80 16.89
CA ALA A 84 52.86 4.85 17.42
C ALA A 84 51.96 5.49 18.49
N GLN A 85 52.51 6.29 19.41
CA GLN A 85 51.71 7.03 20.40
C GLN A 85 50.78 8.07 19.78
N THR A 86 51.17 8.72 18.68
CA THR A 86 50.30 9.67 17.95
C THR A 86 49.17 8.94 17.25
N ALA A 87 49.48 7.89 16.48
CA ALA A 87 48.48 7.07 15.78
C ALA A 87 47.49 6.42 16.74
N ALA A 88 47.93 5.96 17.93
CA ALA A 88 47.04 5.41 18.95
C ALA A 88 46.03 6.46 19.47
N LYS A 89 46.48 7.72 19.69
CA LYS A 89 45.60 8.82 20.11
C LYS A 89 44.61 9.24 19.03
N GLU A 90 45.00 9.17 17.76
CA GLU A 90 44.11 9.44 16.63
C GLU A 90 43.07 8.34 16.46
N ALA A 91 43.46 7.07 16.55
CA ALA A 91 42.53 5.94 16.53
C ALA A 91 41.54 5.95 17.70
N GLU A 92 41.96 6.38 18.90
CA GLU A 92 41.06 6.53 20.04
C GLU A 92 40.04 7.67 19.83
N ARG A 93 40.47 8.80 19.24
CA ARG A 93 39.55 9.89 18.85
C ARG A 93 38.54 9.42 17.81
N ALA A 94 39.00 8.77 16.75
CA ALA A 94 38.14 8.24 15.69
C ALA A 94 37.07 7.28 16.24
N ARG A 95 37.43 6.37 17.17
CA ARG A 95 36.45 5.51 17.86
C ARG A 95 35.42 6.30 18.67
N ARG A 96 35.86 7.29 19.45
CA ARG A 96 34.96 8.12 20.26
C ARG A 96 34.00 8.94 19.40
N ASP A 97 34.45 9.40 18.23
CA ASP A 97 33.63 10.15 17.28
C ASP A 97 32.65 9.22 16.53
N GLN A 98 33.06 8.00 16.17
CA GLN A 98 32.17 6.97 15.64
C GLN A 98 31.07 6.58 16.64
N GLU A 99 31.41 6.27 17.90
CA GLU A 99 30.42 5.97 18.94
C GLU A 99 29.44 7.13 19.18
N ARG A 100 29.89 8.38 19.02
CA ARG A 100 29.01 9.56 19.10
C ARG A 100 28.06 9.66 17.91
N ALA A 101 28.53 9.39 16.70
CA ALA A 101 27.72 9.36 15.50
C ALA A 101 26.65 8.25 15.56
N GLU A 102 27.03 7.04 15.97
CA GLU A 102 26.12 5.90 16.14
C GLU A 102 25.02 6.20 17.19
N ARG A 103 25.40 6.79 18.34
CA ARG A 103 24.43 7.22 19.36
C ARG A 103 23.51 8.36 18.89
N ALA A 104 24.01 9.26 18.03
CA ALA A 104 23.20 10.32 17.45
C ALA A 104 22.17 9.75 16.47
N ALA A 105 22.61 8.91 15.54
CA ALA A 105 21.74 8.22 14.56
C ALA A 105 20.68 7.35 15.26
N ALA A 106 21.06 6.56 16.27
CA ALA A 106 20.09 5.75 17.02
C ALA A 106 19.01 6.60 17.71
N LYS A 107 19.39 7.77 18.24
CA LYS A 107 18.46 8.72 18.88
C LYS A 107 17.56 9.43 17.87
N GLU A 108 18.02 9.65 16.64
CA GLU A 108 17.24 10.20 15.54
C GLU A 108 16.20 9.19 15.04
N THR A 109 16.61 7.94 14.78
CA THR A 109 15.68 6.84 14.45
C THR A 109 14.63 6.61 15.54
N GLN A 110 15.02 6.69 16.81
CA GLN A 110 14.08 6.57 17.93
C GLN A 110 13.07 7.74 17.99
N ARG A 111 13.49 8.96 17.63
CA ARG A 111 12.59 10.12 17.52
C ARG A 111 11.60 9.96 16.37
N ALA A 112 12.07 9.58 15.18
CA ALA A 112 11.23 9.37 14.01
C ALA A 112 10.16 8.29 14.27
N ARG A 113 10.53 7.16 14.90
CA ARG A 113 9.56 6.13 15.31
C ARG A 113 8.53 6.66 16.33
N ALA A 114 8.97 7.41 17.33
CA ALA A 114 8.07 8.00 18.33
C ALA A 114 7.17 9.12 17.76
N GLU A 115 7.55 9.72 16.63
CA GLU A 115 6.74 10.70 15.90
C GLU A 115 5.68 9.98 15.06
N GLN A 116 6.06 8.97 14.26
CA GLN A 116 5.12 8.11 13.53
C GLN A 116 4.09 7.43 14.45
N GLU A 117 4.51 6.94 15.62
CA GLU A 117 3.60 6.34 16.60
C GLU A 117 2.57 7.36 17.13
N ARG A 118 2.96 8.63 17.30
CA ARG A 118 2.04 9.70 17.70
C ARG A 118 1.09 10.09 16.58
N GLU A 119 1.56 10.14 15.34
CA GLU A 119 0.72 10.40 14.16
C GLU A 119 -0.34 9.30 13.99
N LEU A 120 0.05 8.03 14.13
CA LEU A 120 -0.89 6.89 14.13
C LEU A 120 -1.92 7.00 15.26
N GLN A 121 -1.47 7.21 16.51
CA GLN A 121 -2.39 7.39 17.65
C GLN A 121 -3.31 8.60 17.49
N GLN A 122 -2.88 9.66 16.80
CA GLN A 122 -3.71 10.82 16.51
C GLN A 122 -4.75 10.50 15.42
N ALA A 123 -4.33 9.83 14.33
CA ALA A 123 -5.22 9.37 13.27
C ALA A 123 -6.31 8.40 13.78
N GLU A 124 -5.95 7.45 14.65
CA GLU A 124 -6.91 6.54 15.32
C GLU A 124 -7.93 7.32 16.16
N ARG A 125 -7.49 8.34 16.91
CA ARG A 125 -8.37 9.19 17.73
C ARG A 125 -9.31 10.02 16.87
N ASP A 126 -8.83 10.56 15.76
CA ASP A 126 -9.62 11.37 14.85
C ASP A 126 -10.62 10.50 14.07
N ALA A 127 -10.24 9.30 13.65
CA ALA A 127 -11.15 8.30 13.09
C ALA A 127 -12.24 7.89 14.09
N ALA A 128 -11.88 7.57 15.33
CA ALA A 128 -12.84 7.25 16.39
C ALA A 128 -13.75 8.44 16.75
N ARG A 129 -13.27 9.68 16.61
CA ARG A 129 -14.06 10.90 16.77
C ARG A 129 -15.07 11.05 15.62
N ALA A 130 -14.63 10.87 14.38
CA ALA A 130 -15.48 10.92 13.19
C ALA A 130 -16.58 9.84 13.22
N GLN A 131 -16.24 8.59 13.59
CA GLN A 131 -17.21 7.51 13.76
C GLN A 131 -18.31 7.85 14.78
N ARG A 132 -17.93 8.40 15.95
CA ARG A 132 -18.90 8.84 16.97
C ARG A 132 -19.76 10.03 16.52
N GLU A 133 -19.25 10.89 15.64
CA GLU A 133 -20.03 11.98 15.04
C GLU A 133 -21.01 11.46 13.98
N ALA A 134 -20.60 10.48 13.17
CA ALA A 134 -21.46 9.78 12.22
C ALA A 134 -22.60 9.01 12.92
N GLU A 135 -22.28 8.22 13.95
CA GLU A 135 -23.28 7.50 14.77
C GLU A 135 -24.32 8.46 15.38
N LYS A 136 -23.87 9.60 15.90
CA LYS A 136 -24.76 10.66 16.42
C LYS A 136 -25.61 11.29 15.33
N ALA A 137 -25.07 11.51 14.13
CA ALA A 137 -25.82 12.03 13.00
C ALA A 137 -26.93 11.06 12.56
N VAL A 138 -26.62 9.76 12.47
CA VAL A 138 -27.60 8.70 12.18
C VAL A 138 -28.69 8.64 13.26
N GLN A 139 -28.33 8.67 14.55
CA GLN A 139 -29.30 8.70 15.64
C GLN A 139 -30.17 9.96 15.62
N ALA A 140 -29.60 11.13 15.31
CA ALA A 140 -30.34 12.38 15.18
C ALA A 140 -31.31 12.35 13.99
N ALA A 141 -30.91 11.79 12.84
CA ALA A 141 -31.76 11.59 11.68
C ALA A 141 -32.92 10.64 11.99
N ALA A 142 -32.67 9.51 12.66
CA ALA A 142 -33.70 8.57 13.10
C ALA A 142 -34.70 9.22 14.07
N LEU A 143 -34.22 10.03 15.03
CA LEU A 143 -35.08 10.80 15.94
C LEU A 143 -35.90 11.87 15.21
N ALA A 144 -35.35 12.52 14.19
CA ALA A 144 -36.08 13.49 13.35
C ALA A 144 -37.18 12.79 12.54
N GLN A 145 -36.89 11.65 11.91
CA GLN A 145 -37.87 10.83 11.20
C GLN A 145 -39.00 10.36 12.14
N GLN A 146 -38.68 9.89 13.35
CA GLN A 146 -39.70 9.50 14.33
C GLN A 146 -40.58 10.68 14.78
N ARG A 147 -40.02 11.89 14.92
CA ARG A 147 -40.80 13.10 15.23
C ARG A 147 -41.75 13.45 14.08
N ALA A 148 -41.25 13.50 12.84
CA ALA A 148 -42.07 13.75 11.66
C ALA A 148 -43.20 12.72 11.52
N ALA A 149 -42.91 11.42 11.74
CA ALA A 149 -43.92 10.36 11.71
C ALA A 149 -44.99 10.53 12.81
N ARG A 150 -44.61 10.97 14.01
CA ARG A 150 -45.56 11.29 15.09
C ARG A 150 -46.42 12.50 14.76
N GLU A 151 -45.83 13.59 14.24
CA GLU A 151 -46.56 14.79 13.83
C GLU A 151 -47.58 14.47 12.72
N VAL A 152 -47.20 13.67 11.72
CA VAL A 152 -48.13 13.18 10.68
C VAL A 152 -49.25 12.31 11.27
N ALA A 153 -48.93 11.42 12.21
CA ALA A 153 -49.92 10.57 12.87
C ALA A 153 -50.87 11.37 13.79
N GLU A 154 -50.40 12.43 14.46
CA GLU A 154 -51.22 13.34 15.25
C GLU A 154 -52.07 14.24 14.36
N ALA A 155 -51.53 14.76 13.26
CA ALA A 155 -52.29 15.52 12.26
C ALA A 155 -53.44 14.68 11.67
N ARG A 156 -53.17 13.43 11.28
CA ARG A 156 -54.22 12.47 10.83
C ARG A 156 -55.27 12.21 11.90
N ARG A 157 -54.88 11.98 13.17
CA ARG A 157 -55.83 11.81 14.28
C ARG A 157 -56.64 13.09 14.56
N ARG A 158 -56.05 14.27 14.40
CA ARG A 158 -56.73 15.56 14.60
C ARG A 158 -57.74 15.84 13.50
N ALA A 159 -57.40 15.57 12.24
CA ALA A 159 -58.32 15.65 11.10
C ALA A 159 -59.52 14.71 11.29
N ALA A 160 -59.27 13.44 11.63
CA ALA A 160 -60.32 12.45 11.89
C ALA A 160 -61.25 12.87 13.06
N ARG A 161 -60.72 13.42 14.16
CA ARG A 161 -61.53 13.95 15.27
C ARG A 161 -62.33 15.21 14.91
N ALA A 162 -61.90 15.97 13.92
CA ALA A 162 -62.58 17.19 13.47
C ALA A 162 -63.74 16.90 12.49
N GLY A 163 -63.98 15.63 12.13
CA GLY A 163 -64.99 15.27 11.13
C GLY A 163 -64.61 15.68 9.70
N LEU A 164 -63.37 16.14 9.48
CA LEU A 164 -62.84 16.35 8.14
C LEU A 164 -62.55 14.98 7.53
N ALA A 165 -63.42 14.54 6.63
CA ALA A 165 -63.01 13.65 5.55
C ALA A 165 -61.81 14.28 4.82
N PRO A 166 -60.88 13.49 4.26
CA PRO A 166 -59.77 14.04 3.49
C PRO A 166 -60.35 14.87 2.34
N ALA A 167 -60.05 16.16 2.34
CA ALA A 167 -60.38 17.04 1.23
C ALA A 167 -59.28 16.89 0.17
N ASP A 168 -59.64 16.41 -1.02
CA ASP A 168 -58.69 16.16 -2.12
C ASP A 168 -57.99 17.44 -2.64
N ASP A 169 -58.46 18.64 -2.25
CA ASP A 169 -58.00 19.95 -2.75
C ASP A 169 -57.39 20.86 -1.65
N ALA A 170 -56.65 20.31 -0.68
CA ALA A 170 -55.77 21.13 0.16
C ALA A 170 -54.47 21.43 -0.61
N PRO A 171 -54.06 22.70 -0.83
CA PRO A 171 -52.80 22.99 -1.48
C PRO A 171 -51.66 22.52 -0.58
N GLU A 172 -51.00 21.44 -0.99
CA GLU A 172 -49.85 20.89 -0.30
C GLU A 172 -48.81 21.99 -0.08
N ARG A 173 -48.34 22.16 1.17
CA ARG A 173 -47.13 22.95 1.40
C ARG A 173 -46.01 22.21 0.66
N PRO A 174 -45.39 22.81 -0.37
CA PRO A 174 -44.41 22.09 -1.17
C PRO A 174 -43.28 21.62 -0.27
N VAL A 175 -43.07 20.32 -0.24
CA VAL A 175 -41.92 19.71 0.45
C VAL A 175 -40.68 20.29 -0.20
N ARG A 176 -39.90 21.10 0.53
CA ARG A 176 -38.57 21.49 0.06
C ARG A 176 -37.71 20.24 0.08
N LEU A 177 -37.33 19.79 -1.11
CA LEU A 177 -36.38 18.70 -1.26
C LEU A 177 -34.99 19.18 -0.79
N PRO A 178 -34.14 18.28 -0.25
CA PRO A 178 -32.71 18.53 -0.12
C PRO A 178 -32.11 18.94 -1.48
N ARG A 179 -31.06 19.76 -1.47
CA ARG A 179 -30.52 20.39 -2.69
C ARG A 179 -29.87 19.38 -3.66
N ASP A 180 -29.23 18.38 -3.07
CA ASP A 180 -28.73 17.15 -3.68
C ASP A 180 -29.83 16.26 -4.27
N VAL A 181 -31.08 16.38 -3.81
CA VAL A 181 -32.23 15.77 -4.49
C VAL A 181 -32.77 16.71 -5.58
N GLU A 182 -32.98 18.01 -5.30
CA GLU A 182 -33.46 18.98 -6.30
C GLU A 182 -32.65 18.94 -7.61
N ILE A 183 -31.32 18.77 -7.53
CA ILE A 183 -30.46 18.79 -8.71
C ILE A 183 -30.67 17.57 -9.63
N LEU A 184 -31.03 16.40 -9.09
CA LEU A 184 -31.34 15.19 -9.87
C LEU A 184 -32.59 15.40 -10.73
N TRP A 185 -33.62 16.00 -10.10
CA TRP A 185 -34.89 16.30 -10.76
C TRP A 185 -34.77 17.46 -11.76
N ARG A 186 -33.81 18.39 -11.57
CA ARG A 186 -33.47 19.42 -12.56
C ARG A 186 -32.63 18.88 -13.72
N ALA A 187 -31.82 17.85 -13.53
CA ALA A 187 -31.09 17.20 -14.62
C ALA A 187 -32.09 16.55 -15.61
N ALA A 188 -33.09 15.86 -15.09
CA ALA A 188 -34.16 15.27 -15.90
C ALA A 188 -35.19 16.27 -16.49
N GLU A 189 -35.05 17.60 -16.28
CA GLU A 189 -35.91 18.57 -16.97
C GLU A 189 -35.61 18.57 -18.49
N PRO A 190 -36.63 18.49 -19.37
CA PRO A 190 -36.40 18.56 -20.82
C PRO A 190 -35.63 19.83 -21.23
N PRO A 191 -34.63 19.73 -22.12
CA PRO A 191 -33.78 20.86 -22.47
C PRO A 191 -34.61 22.03 -23.03
N ARG A 192 -34.51 23.19 -22.37
CA ARG A 192 -35.22 24.41 -22.78
C ARG A 192 -34.88 24.77 -24.22
N ARG A 193 -35.89 25.11 -25.03
CA ARG A 193 -35.73 25.50 -26.45
C ARG A 193 -34.73 26.67 -26.59
N GLY A 194 -33.61 26.40 -27.25
CA GLY A 194 -32.55 27.37 -27.52
C GLY A 194 -31.29 26.68 -28.07
N PRO A 195 -30.20 27.42 -28.33
CA PRO A 195 -28.89 26.84 -28.60
C PRO A 195 -28.47 25.95 -27.43
N ARG A 196 -27.92 24.75 -27.70
CA ARG A 196 -27.47 23.83 -26.65
C ARG A 196 -26.44 24.53 -25.75
N PRO A 197 -26.65 24.60 -24.42
CA PRO A 197 -25.62 25.07 -23.50
C PRO A 197 -24.35 24.23 -23.68
N SER A 198 -23.18 24.85 -23.59
CA SER A 198 -21.89 24.14 -23.70
C SER A 198 -21.65 23.17 -22.54
N LEU A 199 -22.38 23.33 -21.43
CA LEU A 199 -22.33 22.50 -20.23
C LEU A 199 -23.75 22.33 -19.66
N THR A 200 -24.12 21.09 -19.34
CA THR A 200 -25.41 20.67 -18.75
C THR A 200 -25.15 19.74 -17.57
N LEU A 201 -26.17 19.48 -16.73
CA LEU A 201 -26.05 18.56 -15.59
C LEU A 201 -25.75 17.12 -16.07
N ASP A 202 -26.43 16.65 -17.11
CA ASP A 202 -26.21 15.33 -17.71
C ASP A 202 -24.76 15.19 -18.19
N ARG A 203 -24.23 16.19 -18.89
CA ARG A 203 -22.84 16.19 -19.36
C ARG A 203 -21.82 16.18 -18.20
N ILE A 204 -22.16 16.80 -17.07
CA ILE A 204 -21.35 16.74 -15.85
C ILE A 204 -21.41 15.34 -15.23
N ALA A 205 -22.58 14.72 -15.19
CA ALA A 205 -22.79 13.36 -14.69
C ALA A 205 -22.04 12.33 -15.56
N GLU A 206 -22.26 12.33 -16.88
CA GLU A 206 -21.60 11.46 -17.86
C GLU A 206 -20.06 11.51 -17.73
N ALA A 207 -19.48 12.72 -17.68
CA ALA A 207 -18.03 12.88 -17.57
C ALA A 207 -17.48 12.47 -16.19
N ALA A 208 -18.27 12.61 -15.13
CA ALA A 208 -17.88 12.17 -13.79
C ALA A 208 -18.00 10.65 -13.62
N VAL A 209 -19.02 10.02 -14.23
CA VAL A 209 -19.15 8.56 -14.36
C VAL A 209 -17.97 7.98 -15.14
N ALA A 210 -17.69 8.50 -16.34
CA ALA A 210 -16.56 8.03 -17.16
C ALA A 210 -15.19 8.18 -16.45
N LEU A 211 -15.01 9.24 -15.66
CA LEU A 211 -13.82 9.42 -14.81
C LEU A 211 -13.76 8.39 -13.68
N ALA A 212 -14.90 8.09 -13.04
CA ALA A 212 -14.97 7.09 -11.96
C ALA A 212 -14.81 5.65 -12.47
N ASP A 213 -15.28 5.34 -13.68
CA ASP A 213 -15.09 4.05 -14.34
C ASP A 213 -13.61 3.81 -14.70
N ALA A 214 -12.90 4.86 -15.15
CA ALA A 214 -11.51 4.77 -15.59
C ALA A 214 -10.47 4.90 -14.47
N GLU A 215 -10.66 5.83 -13.52
CA GLU A 215 -9.68 6.19 -12.48
C GLU A 215 -10.19 5.92 -11.05
N GLY A 216 -11.43 5.42 -10.89
CA GLY A 216 -12.05 5.15 -9.60
C GLY A 216 -12.66 6.40 -8.92
N LEU A 217 -13.51 6.17 -7.91
CA LEU A 217 -14.27 7.23 -7.23
C LEU A 217 -13.39 8.30 -6.53
N GLY A 218 -12.17 7.91 -6.15
CA GLY A 218 -11.17 8.81 -5.55
C GLY A 218 -10.68 9.90 -6.51
N ALA A 219 -10.56 9.61 -7.80
CA ALA A 219 -10.10 10.55 -8.83
C ALA A 219 -11.13 11.66 -9.13
N VAL A 220 -12.40 11.43 -8.81
CA VAL A 220 -13.49 12.41 -9.02
C VAL A 220 -13.34 13.58 -8.03
N SER A 221 -12.57 14.57 -8.43
CA SER A 221 -12.45 15.87 -7.78
C SER A 221 -13.03 16.97 -8.66
N MET A 222 -13.49 18.06 -8.06
CA MET A 222 -14.06 19.20 -8.80
C MET A 222 -13.07 19.77 -9.83
N ALA A 223 -11.75 19.73 -9.55
CA ALA A 223 -10.73 20.19 -10.48
C ALA A 223 -10.51 19.23 -11.64
N ARG A 224 -10.38 17.91 -11.36
CA ARG A 224 -10.20 16.86 -12.38
C ARG A 224 -11.41 16.76 -13.32
N LEU A 225 -12.61 16.90 -12.78
CA LEU A 225 -13.86 16.94 -13.56
C LEU A 225 -13.97 18.22 -14.41
N ALA A 226 -13.50 19.36 -13.92
CA ALA A 226 -13.49 20.59 -14.72
C ALA A 226 -12.52 20.44 -15.91
N GLU A 227 -11.33 19.91 -15.65
CA GLU A 227 -10.30 19.61 -16.63
C GLU A 227 -10.80 18.64 -17.72
N SER A 228 -11.40 17.50 -17.35
CA SER A 228 -11.91 16.51 -18.31
C SER A 228 -13.03 17.07 -19.20
N LEU A 229 -13.82 18.02 -18.69
CA LEU A 229 -14.86 18.73 -19.44
C LEU A 229 -14.33 19.91 -20.27
N GLY A 230 -13.08 20.34 -20.08
CA GLY A 230 -12.50 21.52 -20.74
C GLY A 230 -12.98 22.87 -20.15
N PHE A 231 -13.39 22.89 -18.88
CA PHE A 231 -13.87 24.09 -18.18
C PHE A 231 -13.02 24.41 -16.95
N THR A 232 -13.25 25.58 -16.34
CA THR A 232 -12.67 25.93 -15.04
C THR A 232 -13.52 25.38 -13.89
N THR A 233 -12.93 25.09 -12.73
CA THR A 233 -13.66 24.65 -11.52
C THR A 233 -14.76 25.65 -11.12
N MET A 234 -14.48 26.95 -11.22
CA MET A 234 -15.45 28.04 -11.02
C MET A 234 -16.63 28.01 -12.00
N SER A 235 -16.51 27.30 -13.12
CA SER A 235 -17.60 27.10 -14.08
C SER A 235 -18.50 25.93 -13.71
N LEU A 236 -17.96 24.85 -13.14
CA LEU A 236 -18.77 23.77 -12.57
C LEU A 236 -19.63 24.26 -11.41
N TYR A 237 -19.08 25.13 -10.54
CA TYR A 237 -19.80 25.66 -9.37
C TYR A 237 -21.06 26.49 -9.69
N ARG A 238 -21.33 26.81 -10.97
CA ARG A 238 -22.60 27.41 -11.40
C ARG A 238 -23.73 26.38 -11.60
N TYR A 239 -23.39 25.10 -11.69
CA TYR A 239 -24.30 23.99 -11.95
C TYR A 239 -24.42 23.07 -10.73
N VAL A 240 -23.27 22.71 -10.14
CA VAL A 240 -23.14 21.80 -8.99
C VAL A 240 -22.40 22.50 -7.85
N SER A 241 -22.98 22.47 -6.66
CA SER A 241 -22.58 23.31 -5.51
C SER A 241 -21.58 22.63 -4.59
N SER A 242 -21.55 21.29 -4.59
CA SER A 242 -20.66 20.45 -3.79
C SER A 242 -20.23 19.20 -4.58
N LYS A 243 -19.25 18.45 -4.05
CA LYS A 243 -18.93 17.11 -4.57
C LYS A 243 -20.10 16.15 -4.39
N ASP A 244 -20.89 16.30 -3.32
CA ASP A 244 -22.02 15.41 -3.01
C ASP A 244 -23.15 15.55 -4.05
N GLU A 245 -23.41 16.77 -4.54
CA GLU A 245 -24.34 16.99 -5.67
C GLU A 245 -23.85 16.27 -6.94
N VAL A 246 -22.53 16.23 -7.20
CA VAL A 246 -21.94 15.46 -8.32
C VAL A 246 -22.08 13.95 -8.08
N LEU A 247 -21.78 13.46 -6.88
CA LEU A 247 -21.88 12.04 -6.54
C LEU A 247 -23.32 11.52 -6.63
N ALA A 248 -24.31 12.34 -6.26
CA ALA A 248 -25.73 12.02 -6.42
C ALA A 248 -26.12 11.95 -7.90
N LEU A 249 -25.70 12.94 -8.71
CA LEU A 249 -25.94 12.95 -10.17
C LEU A 249 -25.31 11.75 -10.86
N MET A 250 -24.07 11.41 -10.52
CA MET A 250 -23.38 10.20 -11.00
C MET A 250 -24.17 8.94 -10.64
N ALA A 251 -24.58 8.80 -9.38
CA ALA A 251 -25.24 7.59 -8.90
C ALA A 251 -26.58 7.32 -9.61
N ASP A 252 -27.42 8.34 -9.78
CA ASP A 252 -28.69 8.19 -10.52
C ASP A 252 -28.45 8.03 -12.03
N SER A 253 -27.48 8.73 -12.61
CA SER A 253 -27.16 8.64 -14.04
C SER A 253 -26.56 7.29 -14.44
N ALA A 254 -25.68 6.70 -13.62
CA ALA A 254 -25.01 5.44 -13.92
C ALA A 254 -25.93 4.23 -13.74
N VAL A 255 -26.94 4.32 -12.87
CA VAL A 255 -27.97 3.29 -12.72
C VAL A 255 -28.89 3.23 -13.95
N GLY A 256 -29.19 4.38 -14.55
CA GLY A 256 -30.05 4.48 -15.74
C GLY A 256 -31.50 4.03 -15.50
N PRO A 257 -32.39 4.14 -16.51
CA PRO A 257 -33.76 3.66 -16.39
C PRO A 257 -33.82 2.12 -16.23
N PRO A 258 -34.82 1.58 -15.52
CA PRO A 258 -35.06 0.14 -15.51
C PRO A 258 -35.39 -0.39 -16.91
N PRO A 259 -35.13 -1.67 -17.21
CA PRO A 259 -35.53 -2.27 -18.47
C PRO A 259 -37.06 -2.22 -18.64
N GLU A 260 -37.51 -1.94 -19.86
CA GLU A 260 -38.93 -2.06 -20.19
C GLU A 260 -39.39 -3.53 -20.07
N HIS A 261 -40.64 -3.73 -19.67
CA HIS A 261 -41.22 -5.07 -19.60
C HIS A 261 -41.58 -5.54 -21.02
N GLU A 262 -40.85 -6.52 -21.55
CA GLU A 262 -41.02 -6.92 -22.95
C GLU A 262 -42.41 -7.51 -23.24
N PRO A 263 -43.08 -7.11 -24.34
CA PRO A 263 -44.33 -7.71 -24.77
C PRO A 263 -44.19 -9.22 -25.04
N GLY A 264 -44.78 -10.04 -24.17
CA GLY A 264 -44.71 -11.50 -24.25
C GLY A 264 -43.76 -12.15 -23.23
N ALA A 265 -43.09 -11.37 -22.38
CA ALA A 265 -42.36 -11.90 -21.23
C ALA A 265 -43.29 -12.72 -20.29
N PRO A 266 -42.74 -13.70 -19.53
CA PRO A 266 -43.56 -14.55 -18.67
C PRO A 266 -44.36 -13.74 -17.65
N ALA A 267 -45.67 -13.99 -17.58
CA ALA A 267 -46.59 -13.25 -16.72
C ALA A 267 -46.39 -13.59 -15.23
N GLY A 268 -46.73 -12.63 -14.37
CA GLY A 268 -46.68 -12.76 -12.92
C GLY A 268 -45.54 -11.96 -12.27
N TRP A 269 -45.60 -11.86 -10.95
CA TRP A 269 -44.69 -11.00 -10.19
C TRP A 269 -43.24 -11.49 -10.18
N ARG A 270 -43.03 -12.82 -10.12
CA ARG A 270 -41.69 -13.40 -9.99
C ARG A 270 -40.82 -13.20 -11.24
N PRO A 271 -41.25 -13.54 -12.47
CA PRO A 271 -40.43 -13.30 -13.65
C PRO A 271 -40.11 -11.81 -13.86
N ARG A 272 -41.03 -10.92 -13.49
CA ARG A 272 -40.80 -9.46 -13.53
C ARG A 272 -39.73 -9.00 -12.54
N LEU A 273 -39.75 -9.49 -11.30
CA LEU A 273 -38.67 -9.20 -10.34
C LEU A 273 -37.35 -9.85 -10.76
N GLU A 274 -37.35 -11.07 -11.28
CA GLU A 274 -36.15 -11.72 -11.80
C GLU A 274 -35.54 -10.96 -12.99
N GLN A 275 -36.35 -10.42 -13.90
CA GLN A 275 -35.89 -9.54 -14.99
C GLN A 275 -35.20 -8.29 -14.44
N LEU A 276 -35.80 -7.65 -13.42
CA LEU A 276 -35.26 -6.45 -12.81
C LEU A 276 -33.95 -6.73 -12.06
N VAL A 277 -33.90 -7.77 -11.21
CA VAL A 277 -32.68 -8.17 -10.50
C VAL A 277 -31.55 -8.47 -11.48
N ARG A 278 -31.82 -9.24 -12.54
CA ARG A 278 -30.84 -9.56 -13.57
C ARG A 278 -30.25 -8.32 -14.25
N ALA A 279 -31.05 -7.29 -14.45
CA ALA A 279 -30.59 -6.05 -15.06
C ALA A 279 -29.71 -5.18 -14.13
N GLN A 280 -29.70 -5.42 -12.81
CA GLN A 280 -28.83 -4.69 -11.88
C GLN A 280 -27.37 -5.17 -11.94
N GLY A 281 -27.13 -6.46 -12.18
CA GLY A 281 -25.78 -7.04 -12.22
C GLY A 281 -24.85 -6.42 -13.27
N PRO A 282 -25.26 -6.31 -14.55
CA PRO A 282 -24.47 -5.64 -15.60
C PRO A 282 -24.17 -4.17 -15.28
N VAL A 283 -25.11 -3.44 -14.68
CA VAL A 283 -24.94 -2.03 -14.27
C VAL A 283 -23.88 -1.90 -13.17
N LEU A 284 -23.95 -2.75 -12.14
CA LEU A 284 -22.99 -2.75 -11.03
C LEU A 284 -21.59 -3.22 -11.46
N ARG A 285 -21.48 -4.11 -12.45
CA ARG A 285 -20.21 -4.50 -13.07
C ARG A 285 -19.62 -3.41 -13.98
N ALA A 286 -20.47 -2.67 -14.69
CA ALA A 286 -20.03 -1.54 -15.52
C ALA A 286 -19.54 -0.35 -14.67
N HIS A 287 -20.14 -0.14 -13.50
CA HIS A 287 -19.84 0.98 -12.61
C HIS A 287 -19.48 0.50 -11.17
N PRO A 288 -18.32 -0.18 -10.96
CA PRO A 288 -17.96 -0.78 -9.67
C PRO A 288 -17.97 0.19 -8.47
N TRP A 289 -17.72 1.47 -8.71
CA TRP A 289 -17.74 2.52 -7.70
C TRP A 289 -19.15 2.81 -7.12
N LEU A 290 -20.24 2.40 -7.80
CA LEU A 290 -21.59 2.48 -7.25
C LEU A 290 -21.70 1.72 -5.93
N ALA A 291 -21.08 0.52 -5.85
CA ALA A 291 -21.04 -0.29 -4.64
C ALA A 291 -20.41 0.49 -3.47
N GLN A 292 -19.37 1.29 -3.73
CA GLN A 292 -18.62 2.04 -2.72
C GLN A 292 -19.25 3.40 -2.36
N SER A 293 -20.26 3.85 -3.11
CA SER A 293 -20.85 5.18 -2.98
C SER A 293 -22.06 5.18 -2.06
N ASP A 294 -21.99 5.91 -0.93
CA ASP A 294 -23.15 6.15 -0.08
C ASP A 294 -24.28 6.90 -0.82
N ALA A 295 -23.96 7.64 -1.89
CA ALA A 295 -24.96 8.29 -2.73
C ALA A 295 -25.83 7.27 -3.47
N ALA A 296 -25.31 6.08 -3.82
CA ALA A 296 -26.14 5.01 -4.41
C ALA A 296 -27.27 4.57 -3.45
N LEU A 297 -27.05 4.64 -2.12
CA LEU A 297 -28.05 4.30 -1.11
C LEU A 297 -29.00 5.44 -0.73
N HIS A 298 -28.68 6.70 -1.02
CA HIS A 298 -29.45 7.87 -0.53
C HIS A 298 -29.95 8.85 -1.62
N ALA A 299 -29.29 8.93 -2.77
CA ALA A 299 -29.72 9.78 -3.87
C ALA A 299 -31.13 9.35 -4.34
N THR A 300 -32.10 10.24 -4.22
CA THR A 300 -33.52 9.98 -4.57
C THR A 300 -33.83 10.65 -5.91
N GLY A 301 -33.16 10.15 -6.96
CA GLY A 301 -33.28 10.69 -8.31
C GLY A 301 -34.36 10.01 -9.17
N PRO A 302 -34.63 10.55 -10.36
CA PRO A 302 -35.62 10.03 -11.31
C PRO A 302 -35.41 8.56 -11.70
N HIS A 303 -34.17 8.15 -12.00
CA HIS A 303 -33.91 6.76 -12.41
C HIS A 303 -34.14 5.80 -11.25
N ARG A 304 -33.64 6.11 -10.06
CA ARG A 304 -33.90 5.29 -8.87
C ARG A 304 -35.39 5.18 -8.56
N LEU A 305 -36.15 6.26 -8.69
CA LEU A 305 -37.59 6.22 -8.44
C LEU A 305 -38.30 5.36 -9.49
N ALA A 306 -37.87 5.39 -10.75
CA ALA A 306 -38.36 4.49 -11.79
C ALA A 306 -38.04 3.01 -11.50
N TRP A 307 -36.84 2.70 -11.00
CA TRP A 307 -36.49 1.34 -10.54
C TRP A 307 -37.36 0.88 -9.36
N MET A 308 -37.62 1.77 -8.40
CA MET A 308 -38.51 1.48 -7.26
C MET A 308 -39.95 1.22 -7.73
N GLU A 309 -40.47 2.06 -8.63
CA GLU A 309 -41.79 1.89 -9.25
C GLU A 309 -41.87 0.56 -10.02
N ALA A 310 -40.85 0.21 -10.81
CA ALA A 310 -40.81 -1.05 -11.55
C ALA A 310 -40.84 -2.27 -10.62
N MET A 311 -40.09 -2.26 -9.51
CA MET A 311 -40.09 -3.35 -8.53
C MET A 311 -41.40 -3.43 -7.73
N VAL A 312 -41.98 -2.30 -7.34
CA VAL A 312 -43.25 -2.25 -6.59
C VAL A 312 -44.43 -2.66 -7.47
N GLY A 313 -44.48 -2.16 -8.71
CA GLY A 313 -45.49 -2.52 -9.71
C GLY A 313 -45.32 -3.94 -10.29
N ALA A 314 -44.14 -4.56 -10.13
CA ALA A 314 -43.97 -5.99 -10.38
C ALA A 314 -44.80 -6.84 -9.39
N LEU A 315 -44.97 -6.37 -8.16
CA LEU A 315 -45.71 -7.04 -7.08
C LEU A 315 -47.22 -6.72 -7.09
N ASP A 316 -47.78 -6.11 -8.14
CA ASP A 316 -49.22 -5.89 -8.24
C ASP A 316 -50.01 -7.20 -8.40
N GLY A 317 -51.22 -7.23 -7.83
CA GLY A 317 -52.06 -8.42 -7.75
C GLY A 317 -51.65 -9.48 -6.72
N THR A 318 -50.54 -9.30 -5.98
CA THR A 318 -50.01 -10.31 -5.02
C THR A 318 -50.65 -10.33 -3.63
N GLY A 319 -51.61 -9.44 -3.33
CA GLY A 319 -52.18 -9.28 -1.99
C GLY A 319 -51.27 -8.60 -0.95
N LEU A 320 -49.98 -8.41 -1.26
CA LEU A 320 -49.02 -7.70 -0.39
C LEU A 320 -49.42 -6.25 -0.13
N HIS A 321 -49.26 -5.79 1.11
CA HIS A 321 -49.42 -4.39 1.49
C HIS A 321 -48.29 -3.52 0.90
N ALA A 322 -48.56 -2.23 0.70
CA ALA A 322 -47.58 -1.30 0.10
C ALA A 322 -46.22 -1.26 0.84
N ALA A 323 -46.23 -1.38 2.18
CA ALA A 323 -45.00 -1.45 2.98
C ALA A 323 -44.22 -2.76 2.76
N GLU A 324 -44.90 -3.88 2.51
CA GLU A 324 -44.26 -5.16 2.18
C GLU A 324 -43.63 -5.09 0.77
N LYS A 325 -44.34 -4.51 -0.20
CA LYS A 325 -43.80 -4.29 -1.56
C LYS A 325 -42.55 -3.42 -1.56
N LEU A 326 -42.56 -2.29 -0.83
CA LEU A 326 -41.38 -1.45 -0.65
C LEU A 326 -40.24 -2.21 0.05
N GLY A 327 -40.56 -3.02 1.06
CA GLY A 327 -39.59 -3.85 1.77
C GLY A 327 -38.90 -4.87 0.86
N VAL A 328 -39.65 -5.52 -0.04
CA VAL A 328 -39.09 -6.44 -1.05
C VAL A 328 -38.17 -5.72 -2.04
N ALA A 329 -38.61 -4.58 -2.57
CA ALA A 329 -37.79 -3.77 -3.50
C ALA A 329 -36.48 -3.30 -2.83
N ALA A 330 -36.56 -2.82 -1.59
CA ALA A 330 -35.39 -2.39 -0.81
C ALA A 330 -34.45 -3.56 -0.47
N LEU A 331 -34.99 -4.73 -0.13
CA LEU A 331 -34.20 -5.93 0.18
C LEU A 331 -33.43 -6.42 -1.06
N LEU A 332 -34.08 -6.51 -2.22
CA LEU A 332 -33.43 -6.90 -3.47
C LEU A 332 -32.34 -5.89 -3.89
N ALA A 333 -32.62 -4.60 -3.82
CA ALA A 333 -31.63 -3.57 -4.14
C ALA A 333 -30.44 -3.56 -3.16
N SER A 334 -30.68 -3.81 -1.87
CA SER A 334 -29.61 -3.91 -0.87
C SER A 334 -28.76 -5.17 -1.05
N HIS A 335 -29.39 -6.28 -1.46
CA HIS A 335 -28.70 -7.54 -1.78
C HIS A 335 -27.74 -7.35 -2.96
N ALA A 336 -28.25 -6.85 -4.09
CA ALA A 336 -27.43 -6.59 -5.29
C ALA A 336 -26.24 -5.66 -5.01
N LEU A 337 -26.42 -4.60 -4.20
CA LEU A 337 -25.32 -3.72 -3.80
C LEU A 337 -24.29 -4.42 -2.89
N SER A 338 -24.73 -5.33 -2.02
CA SER A 338 -23.84 -6.07 -1.12
C SER A 338 -23.00 -7.09 -1.88
N GLU A 339 -23.60 -7.84 -2.81
CA GLU A 339 -22.88 -8.75 -3.71
C GLU A 339 -21.83 -7.99 -4.54
N ALA A 340 -22.19 -6.82 -5.09
CA ALA A 340 -21.23 -5.99 -5.83
C ALA A 340 -20.10 -5.45 -4.93
N ARG A 341 -20.35 -5.17 -3.64
CA ARG A 341 -19.29 -4.80 -2.67
C ARG A 341 -18.33 -5.97 -2.45
N LEU A 342 -18.86 -7.17 -2.18
CA LEU A 342 -18.06 -8.38 -1.96
C LEU A 342 -17.23 -8.74 -3.19
N ALA A 343 -17.83 -8.76 -4.39
CA ALA A 343 -17.13 -9.04 -5.65
C ALA A 343 -15.96 -8.06 -5.90
N ASN A 344 -16.16 -6.78 -5.59
CA ASN A 344 -15.11 -5.76 -5.69
C ASN A 344 -13.99 -5.97 -4.66
N GLU A 345 -14.33 -6.37 -3.43
CA GLU A 345 -13.36 -6.64 -2.36
C GLU A 345 -12.50 -7.88 -2.68
N PHE A 346 -13.12 -8.98 -3.13
CA PHE A 346 -12.39 -10.16 -3.62
C PHE A 346 -11.48 -9.82 -4.80
N THR A 347 -11.99 -9.10 -5.81
CA THR A 347 -11.17 -8.69 -6.97
C THR A 347 -9.99 -7.79 -6.56
N ALA A 348 -10.17 -6.92 -5.57
CA ALA A 348 -9.08 -6.09 -5.04
C ALA A 348 -8.04 -6.92 -4.26
N TYR A 349 -8.50 -7.91 -3.48
CA TYR A 349 -7.65 -8.83 -2.74
C TYR A 349 -6.81 -9.71 -3.68
N GLU A 350 -7.41 -10.27 -4.73
CA GLU A 350 -6.72 -11.05 -5.76
C GLU A 350 -5.61 -10.26 -6.45
N ARG A 351 -5.88 -9.00 -6.85
CA ARG A 351 -4.85 -8.12 -7.44
C ARG A 351 -3.70 -7.88 -6.46
N ALA A 352 -4.00 -7.56 -5.20
CA ALA A 352 -2.99 -7.31 -4.17
C ALA A 352 -2.20 -8.57 -3.76
N ALA A 353 -2.75 -9.77 -4.00
CA ALA A 353 -2.05 -11.03 -3.83
C ALA A 353 -1.19 -11.42 -5.06
N ALA A 354 -1.50 -10.89 -6.24
CA ALA A 354 -0.75 -11.09 -7.48
C ALA A 354 0.43 -10.12 -7.67
N GLU A 355 0.57 -9.09 -6.82
CA GLU A 355 1.72 -8.18 -6.85
C GLU A 355 3.00 -8.89 -6.35
N PRO A 356 4.13 -8.83 -7.10
CA PRO A 356 5.39 -9.40 -6.64
C PRO A 356 5.94 -8.62 -5.44
N GLN A 357 6.01 -9.26 -4.28
CA GLN A 357 6.84 -8.80 -3.16
C GLN A 357 8.19 -9.53 -3.19
N ASP A 358 9.29 -8.79 -3.10
CA ASP A 358 10.59 -9.37 -2.76
C ASP A 358 10.55 -9.90 -1.31
N ASP A 359 11.12 -11.08 -1.08
CA ASP A 359 11.28 -11.82 0.18
C ASP A 359 10.02 -12.35 0.92
N ASP A 360 8.78 -12.02 0.52
CA ASP A 360 7.55 -12.59 1.11
C ASP A 360 6.96 -13.76 0.28
N PRO A 361 6.39 -14.82 0.90
CA PRO A 361 5.64 -15.84 0.17
C PRO A 361 4.35 -15.24 -0.43
N PRO A 362 3.89 -15.72 -1.60
CA PRO A 362 2.68 -15.20 -2.23
C PRO A 362 1.48 -15.33 -1.30
N ARG A 363 0.70 -14.26 -1.15
CA ARG A 363 -0.54 -14.29 -0.38
C ARG A 363 -1.51 -15.27 -1.03
N VAL A 364 -2.20 -16.06 -0.22
CA VAL A 364 -3.28 -16.94 -0.70
C VAL A 364 -4.43 -16.04 -1.15
N ALA A 365 -4.59 -15.85 -2.46
CA ALA A 365 -5.64 -15.00 -3.03
C ALA A 365 -7.06 -15.56 -2.81
N ASP A 366 -7.16 -16.88 -2.69
CA ASP A 366 -8.42 -17.60 -2.49
C ASP A 366 -8.83 -17.62 -1.01
N TYR A 367 -9.83 -16.82 -0.67
CA TYR A 367 -10.42 -16.77 0.68
C TYR A 367 -11.06 -18.10 1.10
N GLY A 368 -11.55 -18.90 0.14
CA GLY A 368 -12.05 -20.25 0.37
C GLY A 368 -10.92 -21.21 0.74
N ALA A 369 -9.76 -21.13 0.09
CA ALA A 369 -8.57 -21.88 0.48
C ALA A 369 -8.03 -21.46 1.86
N ILE A 370 -8.11 -20.17 2.24
CA ILE A 370 -7.79 -19.72 3.60
C ILE A 370 -8.74 -20.36 4.62
N ILE A 371 -10.04 -20.36 4.35
CA ILE A 371 -11.03 -21.03 5.21
C ILE A 371 -10.73 -22.53 5.31
N ALA A 372 -10.46 -23.20 4.19
CA ALA A 372 -10.13 -24.63 4.16
C ALA A 372 -8.86 -24.96 4.98
N ALA A 373 -7.84 -24.11 4.95
CA ALA A 373 -6.62 -24.28 5.73
C ALA A 373 -6.81 -24.02 7.24
N LEU A 374 -7.81 -23.24 7.64
CA LEU A 374 -8.08 -22.85 9.02
C LEU A 374 -9.24 -23.65 9.67
N ALA A 375 -10.12 -24.26 8.88
CA ALA A 375 -11.28 -25.03 9.35
C ALA A 375 -10.85 -26.36 9.97
N ARG A 376 -10.62 -26.36 11.29
CA ARG A 376 -10.25 -27.56 12.05
C ARG A 376 -11.49 -28.39 12.44
N PRO A 377 -11.58 -29.69 12.13
CA PRO A 377 -12.78 -30.51 12.41
C PRO A 377 -13.16 -30.64 13.90
N ASP A 378 -12.21 -30.48 14.81
CA ASP A 378 -12.41 -30.55 16.27
C ASP A 378 -13.06 -29.29 16.87
N GLU A 379 -12.81 -28.12 16.28
CA GLU A 379 -13.37 -26.83 16.74
C GLU A 379 -14.45 -26.26 15.82
N HIS A 380 -14.40 -26.60 14.53
CA HIS A 380 -15.27 -26.08 13.48
C HIS A 380 -15.94 -27.21 12.66
N PRO A 381 -16.58 -28.23 13.27
CA PRO A 381 -17.03 -29.44 12.58
C PRO A 381 -17.97 -29.18 11.39
N ALA A 382 -18.88 -28.21 11.50
CA ALA A 382 -19.79 -27.84 10.41
C ALA A 382 -19.07 -27.12 9.24
N LEU A 383 -18.01 -26.35 9.55
CA LEU A 383 -17.22 -25.65 8.54
C LEU A 383 -16.28 -26.61 7.81
N ALA A 384 -15.65 -27.53 8.55
CA ALA A 384 -14.84 -28.60 7.99
C ALA A 384 -15.66 -29.50 7.05
N ALA A 385 -16.88 -29.89 7.45
CA ALA A 385 -17.79 -30.64 6.57
C ALA A 385 -18.12 -29.86 5.28
N ALA A 386 -18.40 -28.55 5.37
CA ALA A 386 -18.65 -27.72 4.20
C ALA A 386 -17.40 -27.56 3.30
N VAL A 387 -16.19 -27.54 3.88
CA VAL A 387 -14.91 -27.57 3.14
C VAL A 387 -14.72 -28.92 2.43
N ASP A 388 -14.99 -30.04 3.10
CA ASP A 388 -14.92 -31.39 2.53
C ASP A 388 -15.95 -31.60 1.39
N GLU A 389 -17.11 -30.95 1.49
CA GLU A 389 -18.15 -30.90 0.44
C GLU A 389 -17.79 -29.93 -0.71
N GLY A 390 -16.71 -29.16 -0.60
CA GLY A 390 -16.24 -28.23 -1.63
C GLY A 390 -17.01 -26.90 -1.67
N ALA A 391 -17.78 -26.54 -0.63
CA ALA A 391 -18.62 -25.34 -0.61
C ALA A 391 -17.85 -24.01 -0.67
N PHE A 392 -16.52 -24.06 -0.51
CA PHE A 392 -15.61 -22.91 -0.60
C PHE A 392 -14.77 -22.89 -1.89
N ALA A 393 -14.98 -23.83 -2.81
CA ALA A 393 -14.35 -23.78 -4.13
C ALA A 393 -15.08 -22.74 -5.02
N PHE A 394 -14.34 -21.75 -5.52
CA PHE A 394 -14.87 -20.67 -6.37
C PHE A 394 -15.45 -21.13 -7.73
N ASP A 395 -15.28 -22.40 -8.10
CA ASP A 395 -15.83 -23.02 -9.32
C ASP A 395 -17.28 -23.56 -9.17
N GLY A 396 -17.94 -23.33 -8.03
CA GLY A 396 -19.35 -23.68 -7.83
C GLY A 396 -20.27 -22.95 -8.84
N PRO A 397 -21.18 -23.64 -9.56
CA PRO A 397 -21.79 -23.07 -10.76
C PRO A 397 -22.88 -22.02 -10.45
N PRO A 398 -22.74 -20.77 -10.91
CA PRO A 398 -23.90 -19.94 -11.15
C PRO A 398 -24.47 -20.33 -12.53
N ASP A 399 -25.56 -21.11 -12.54
CA ASP A 399 -26.36 -21.31 -13.77
C ASP A 399 -26.82 -19.97 -14.39
N ASP A 400 -26.80 -18.92 -13.55
CA ASP A 400 -26.94 -17.52 -13.94
C ASP A 400 -26.25 -16.64 -12.88
N PRO A 401 -25.22 -15.85 -13.24
CA PRO A 401 -24.50 -14.97 -12.30
C PRO A 401 -25.27 -13.71 -11.93
N ASP A 402 -26.36 -13.37 -12.65
CA ASP A 402 -27.18 -12.19 -12.41
C ASP A 402 -28.45 -12.50 -11.60
N LEU A 403 -28.65 -13.77 -11.22
CA LEU A 403 -29.64 -14.21 -10.24
C LEU A 403 -28.97 -15.23 -9.30
N ASP A 404 -28.20 -14.73 -8.35
CA ASP A 404 -27.44 -15.52 -7.37
C ASP A 404 -28.33 -16.31 -6.37
N PHE A 405 -27.69 -17.10 -5.52
CA PHE A 405 -28.35 -17.92 -4.49
C PHE A 405 -29.19 -17.09 -3.50
N GLY A 406 -28.67 -15.96 -3.01
CA GLY A 406 -29.36 -15.06 -2.09
C GLY A 406 -30.57 -14.40 -2.74
N ALA A 407 -30.45 -13.94 -3.99
CA ALA A 407 -31.55 -13.38 -4.77
C ALA A 407 -32.68 -14.43 -4.97
N ARG A 408 -32.34 -15.68 -5.32
CA ARG A 408 -33.31 -16.79 -5.43
C ARG A 408 -34.01 -17.04 -4.09
N LEU A 409 -33.25 -17.12 -2.99
CA LEU A 409 -33.79 -17.35 -1.65
C LEU A 409 -34.72 -16.23 -1.17
N ILE A 410 -34.38 -14.96 -1.47
CA ILE A 410 -35.25 -13.80 -1.20
C ILE A 410 -36.56 -13.96 -1.97
N LEU A 411 -36.51 -14.26 -3.27
CA LEU A 411 -37.70 -14.44 -4.10
C LEU A 411 -38.56 -15.66 -3.67
N ASP A 412 -37.95 -16.72 -3.16
CA ASP A 412 -38.66 -17.88 -2.58
C ASP A 412 -39.37 -17.51 -1.27
N GLY A 413 -38.73 -16.69 -0.42
CA GLY A 413 -39.34 -16.10 0.77
C GLY A 413 -40.53 -15.19 0.42
N VAL A 414 -40.39 -14.35 -0.61
CA VAL A 414 -41.50 -13.53 -1.15
C VAL A 414 -42.63 -14.43 -1.65
N ALA A 415 -42.32 -15.52 -2.37
CA ALA A 415 -43.33 -16.45 -2.84
C ALA A 415 -44.11 -17.12 -1.68
N ALA A 416 -43.45 -17.41 -0.56
CA ALA A 416 -44.11 -17.89 0.65
C ALA A 416 -45.04 -16.83 1.27
N LEU A 417 -44.59 -15.57 1.33
CA LEU A 417 -45.42 -14.46 1.82
C LEU A 417 -46.65 -14.21 0.94
N VAL A 418 -46.49 -14.23 -0.40
CA VAL A 418 -47.61 -14.09 -1.35
C VAL A 418 -48.64 -15.22 -1.19
N ARG A 419 -48.20 -16.48 -1.00
CA ARG A 419 -49.12 -17.60 -0.70
C ARG A 419 -49.89 -17.36 0.60
N ALA A 420 -49.20 -17.00 1.69
CA ALA A 420 -49.83 -16.69 2.97
C ALA A 420 -50.82 -15.52 2.93
N ARG A 421 -50.71 -14.60 1.95
CA ARG A 421 -51.68 -13.53 1.66
C ARG A 421 -52.80 -13.91 0.68
N SER A 422 -52.67 -15.05 0.02
CA SER A 422 -53.69 -15.59 -0.90
C SER A 422 -54.59 -16.60 -0.20
N ASP A 423 -54.08 -17.26 0.85
CA ASP A 423 -54.76 -18.32 1.60
C ASP A 423 -55.58 -17.80 2.82
N GLY A 424 -55.59 -16.48 3.09
CA GLY A 424 -56.26 -15.85 4.24
C GLY A 424 -56.86 -14.49 3.94
#